data_AF-A0A914XNX9-F1
#
_entry.id   AF-A0A914XNX9-F1
#
_cell.length_a   1.000
_cell.length_b   1.000
_cell.length_c   1.000
_cell.angle_alpha   90.00
_cell.angle_beta   90.00
_cell.angle_gamma   90.00
#
_symmetry.space_group_name_H-M   'P 1'
#
loop_
_entity.id
_entity.type
_entity.pdbx_description
1 polymer ?
#
loop_
_entity_poly.entity_id
_entity_poly.type
_entity_poly.pdbx_seq_one_letter_code
_entity_poly.pdbx_strand_id
1 'polypeptide(L)'
;MTQQLDLIPSTRKRKNGEIAYKGILNCFIYVEEKRSADKITWVCEEKRKSLCGARLQTNLAMQVVNAQRNVHRNHIAESSKVEVMEAMIALKRRAVETQEPSSKIVTTALHCTSAVATAHLPLTDSLRRKVCRHRVAELGEAASFDIPTMVIPHRFKFYQQINSAAGHGCSSLVTPGHGDQHEEAGTPTKGQINSVQAAV
;
A
#
# COMPACT_ATOMS: atom_id res chain seq x y z
N MET A 1 -15.97 4.30 34.41
CA MET A 1 -14.87 4.38 33.43
C MET A 1 -15.43 4.92 32.13
N THR A 2 -15.11 6.17 31.79
CA THR A 2 -15.49 6.78 30.50
C THR A 2 -14.53 6.30 29.42
N GLN A 3 -15.07 5.64 28.38
CA GLN A 3 -14.27 5.19 27.24
C GLN A 3 -14.17 6.33 26.21
N GLN A 4 -12.96 6.59 25.71
CA GLN A 4 -12.73 7.55 24.62
C GLN A 4 -12.91 6.85 23.28
N LEU A 5 -13.52 7.52 22.31
CA LEU A 5 -13.61 7.05 20.93
C LEU A 5 -12.52 7.73 20.09
N ASP A 6 -11.60 6.95 19.52
CA ASP A 6 -10.53 7.50 18.67
C ASP A 6 -11.08 7.78 17.27
N LEU A 7 -10.96 9.01 16.79
CA LEU A 7 -11.49 9.41 15.50
C LEU A 7 -10.39 9.45 14.43
N ILE A 8 -10.68 8.84 13.29
CA ILE A 8 -9.80 8.82 12.13
C ILE A 8 -10.52 9.35 10.88
N PRO A 9 -9.84 10.14 10.03
CA PRO A 9 -10.38 10.59 8.76
C PRO A 9 -10.80 9.42 7.86
N SER A 10 -12.04 9.45 7.40
CA SER A 10 -12.56 8.50 6.42
C SER A 10 -12.14 8.92 5.01
N THR A 11 -12.02 7.94 4.12
CA THR A 11 -11.86 8.21 2.68
C THR A 11 -13.13 8.76 2.04
N ARG A 12 -14.27 8.67 2.74
CA ARG A 12 -15.57 9.15 2.26
C ARG A 12 -15.76 10.60 2.69
N LYS A 13 -16.17 11.46 1.76
CA LYS A 13 -16.69 12.79 2.07
C LYS A 13 -18.19 12.72 2.35
N ARG A 14 -18.67 13.60 3.22
CA ARG A 14 -20.09 13.84 3.46
C ARG A 14 -20.72 14.55 2.27
N LYS A 15 -22.05 14.63 2.26
CA LYS A 15 -22.81 15.32 1.20
C LYS A 15 -22.46 16.81 1.08
N ASN A 16 -22.05 17.45 2.17
CA ASN A 16 -21.59 18.84 2.22
C ASN A 16 -20.10 19.02 1.83
N GLY A 17 -19.41 17.96 1.39
CA GLY A 17 -18.00 18.01 1.00
C GLY A 17 -17.00 17.84 2.15
N GLU A 18 -17.45 17.88 3.41
CA GLU A 18 -16.57 17.66 4.58
C GLU A 18 -16.05 16.22 4.65
N ILE A 19 -14.88 16.04 5.25
CA ILE A 19 -14.32 14.72 5.53
C ILE A 19 -15.21 14.02 6.57
N ALA A 20 -15.69 12.81 6.26
CA ALA A 20 -16.35 11.98 7.28
C ALA A 20 -15.29 11.35 8.19
N TYR A 21 -15.67 10.95 9.40
CA TYR A 21 -14.78 10.26 10.33
C TYR A 21 -15.27 8.84 10.60
N LYS A 22 -14.34 7.96 10.94
CA LYS A 22 -14.63 6.67 11.56
C LYS A 22 -14.14 6.71 13.01
N GLY A 23 -14.87 6.03 13.89
CA GLY A 23 -14.49 5.87 15.29
C GLY A 23 -13.86 4.51 15.54
N ILE A 24 -12.83 4.44 16.37
CA ILE A 24 -12.16 3.22 16.80
C ILE A 24 -12.36 3.08 18.30
N LEU A 25 -12.84 1.92 18.73
CA LEU A 25 -12.97 1.56 20.14
C LEU A 25 -12.72 0.06 20.29
N ASN A 26 -11.77 -0.31 21.16
CA ASN A 26 -11.40 -1.71 21.42
C ASN A 26 -11.12 -2.52 20.13
N CYS A 27 -10.37 -1.91 19.19
CA CYS A 27 -10.04 -2.50 17.88
C CYS A 27 -11.25 -2.79 16.97
N PHE A 28 -12.41 -2.18 17.25
CA PHE A 28 -13.57 -2.19 16.36
C PHE A 28 -13.74 -0.85 15.66
N ILE A 29 -14.15 -0.90 14.40
CA ILE A 29 -14.36 0.27 13.56
C ILE A 29 -15.85 0.58 13.52
N TYR A 30 -16.16 1.85 13.77
CA TYR A 30 -17.51 2.40 13.77
C TYR A 30 -17.64 3.50 12.74
N VAL A 31 -18.80 3.56 12.09
CA VAL A 31 -19.17 4.60 11.13
C VAL A 31 -20.33 5.43 11.67
N GLU A 32 -20.31 6.72 11.39
CA GLU A 32 -21.38 7.63 11.76
C GLU A 32 -22.67 7.27 11.01
N GLU A 33 -23.73 6.96 11.75
CA GLU A 33 -25.06 6.66 11.19
C GLU A 33 -25.96 7.91 11.25
N LYS A 34 -25.97 8.60 12.39
CA LYS A 34 -26.81 9.78 12.60
C LYS A 34 -26.11 10.79 13.50
N ARG A 35 -26.13 12.05 13.07
CA ARG A 35 -25.75 13.23 13.86
C ARG A 35 -27.01 13.95 14.34
N SER A 36 -27.08 14.24 15.63
CA SER A 36 -28.07 15.14 16.24
C SER A 36 -27.32 16.33 16.88
N ALA A 37 -28.05 17.32 17.39
CA ALA A 37 -27.44 18.53 17.98
C ALA A 37 -26.38 18.19 19.06
N ASP A 38 -26.68 17.26 19.97
CA ASP A 38 -25.80 16.98 21.12
C ASP A 38 -25.07 15.65 21.06
N LYS A 39 -25.44 14.77 20.11
CA LYS A 39 -24.95 13.39 20.07
C LYS A 39 -24.73 12.86 18.67
N ILE A 40 -23.73 12.00 18.54
CA ILE A 40 -23.48 11.21 17.34
C ILE A 40 -23.76 9.75 17.66
N THR A 41 -24.57 9.11 16.81
CA THR A 41 -24.79 7.66 16.85
C THR A 41 -23.89 6.99 15.83
N TRP A 42 -23.10 6.06 16.33
CA TRP A 42 -22.15 5.26 15.56
C TRP A 42 -22.62 3.82 15.51
N VAL A 43 -22.38 3.16 14.37
CA VAL A 43 -22.68 1.74 14.18
C VAL A 43 -21.44 1.02 13.71
N CYS A 44 -21.31 -0.26 14.06
CA CYS A 44 -20.20 -1.06 13.58
C CYS A 44 -20.15 -1.06 12.04
N GLU A 45 -18.94 -0.91 11.48
CA GLU A 45 -18.72 -0.96 10.03
C GLU A 45 -19.18 -2.30 9.42
N GLU A 46 -19.08 -3.38 10.18
CA GLU A 46 -19.49 -4.72 9.72
C GLU A 46 -21.00 -4.99 9.86
N LYS A 47 -21.81 -3.99 10.25
CA LYS A 47 -23.28 -4.12 10.38
C LYS A 47 -23.94 -4.78 9.16
N ARG A 48 -23.46 -4.51 7.94
CA ARG A 48 -24.01 -5.10 6.71
C ARG A 48 -23.37 -6.44 6.34
N LYS A 49 -22.13 -6.70 6.75
CA LYS A 49 -21.35 -7.88 6.36
C LYS A 49 -21.57 -9.05 7.32
N SER A 50 -21.51 -8.80 8.62
CA SER A 50 -21.68 -9.80 9.68
C SER A 50 -22.99 -9.64 10.47
N LEU A 51 -23.91 -8.81 9.96
CA LEU A 51 -25.17 -8.46 10.66
C LEU A 51 -24.92 -7.95 12.09
N CYS A 52 -23.78 -7.29 12.31
CA CYS A 52 -23.39 -6.81 13.63
C CYS A 52 -24.33 -5.70 14.14
N GLY A 53 -24.90 -5.91 15.32
CA GLY A 53 -25.81 -4.97 15.97
C GLY A 53 -25.15 -3.91 16.85
N ALA A 54 -23.82 -3.92 17.01
CA ALA A 54 -23.10 -3.04 17.93
C ALA A 54 -23.24 -1.56 17.53
N ARG A 55 -23.55 -0.70 18.52
CA ARG A 55 -23.73 0.75 18.37
C ARG A 55 -23.11 1.51 19.53
N LEU A 56 -22.62 2.70 19.24
CA LEU A 56 -22.13 3.65 20.24
C LEU A 56 -22.87 4.98 20.11
N GLN A 57 -22.96 5.70 21.21
CA GLN A 57 -23.36 7.10 21.23
C GLN A 57 -22.30 7.91 21.92
N THR A 58 -21.82 8.96 21.25
CA THR A 58 -20.89 9.92 21.84
C THR A 58 -21.55 11.28 21.96
N ASN A 59 -21.12 12.07 22.95
CA ASN A 59 -21.42 13.50 22.97
C ASN A 59 -20.65 14.20 21.83
N LEU A 60 -21.29 15.16 21.15
CA LEU A 60 -20.68 15.90 20.04
C LEU A 60 -19.43 16.68 20.48
N ALA A 61 -19.43 17.25 21.68
CA ALA A 61 -18.35 18.08 22.20
C ALA A 61 -17.18 17.27 22.77
N MET A 62 -17.46 16.16 23.46
CA MET A 62 -16.45 15.48 24.27
C MET A 62 -15.83 14.23 23.63
N GLN A 63 -16.42 13.68 22.56
CA GLN A 63 -16.00 12.41 21.92
C GLN A 63 -15.90 11.20 22.87
N VAL A 64 -16.40 11.35 24.10
CA VAL A 64 -16.54 10.28 25.09
C VAL A 64 -17.75 9.43 24.73
N VAL A 65 -17.62 8.12 24.90
CA VAL A 65 -18.72 7.17 24.75
C VAL A 65 -19.68 7.32 25.92
N ASN A 66 -20.86 7.87 25.65
CA ASN A 66 -21.92 8.05 26.64
C ASN A 66 -22.77 6.80 26.79
N ALA A 67 -22.92 6.01 25.73
CA ALA A 67 -23.66 4.76 25.76
C ALA A 67 -23.15 3.78 24.70
N GLN A 68 -23.02 2.52 25.08
CA GLN A 68 -22.76 1.40 24.19
C GLN A 68 -23.99 0.48 24.20
N ARG A 69 -24.50 0.15 23.01
CA ARG A 69 -25.64 -0.76 22.84
C ARG A 69 -25.23 -1.93 21.99
N ASN A 70 -25.66 -3.12 22.42
CA ASN A 70 -25.26 -4.41 21.84
C ASN A 70 -23.74 -4.64 21.90
N VAL A 71 -23.36 -5.90 21.77
CA VAL A 71 -21.94 -6.32 21.79
C VAL A 71 -21.62 -6.99 20.46
N HIS A 72 -20.35 -6.93 20.07
CA HIS A 72 -19.83 -7.66 18.91
C HIS A 72 -19.90 -9.17 19.19
N ARG A 73 -20.94 -9.83 18.67
CA ARG A 73 -21.14 -11.29 18.80
C ARG A 73 -20.78 -12.05 17.52
N ASN A 74 -20.92 -11.39 16.37
CA ASN A 74 -20.85 -12.04 15.06
C ASN A 74 -19.50 -11.83 14.35
N HIS A 75 -18.56 -11.15 14.99
CA HIS A 75 -17.20 -10.98 14.50
C HIS A 75 -16.27 -10.61 15.65
N ILE A 76 -14.98 -10.84 15.44
CA ILE A 76 -13.92 -10.52 16.39
C ILE A 76 -13.34 -9.13 16.13
N ALA A 77 -12.62 -8.61 17.12
CA ALA A 77 -11.82 -7.41 16.96
C ALA A 77 -10.62 -7.71 16.03
N GLU A 78 -10.32 -6.80 15.12
CA GLU A 78 -9.27 -7.00 14.12
C GLU A 78 -8.32 -5.80 14.12
N SER A 79 -7.33 -5.86 15.01
CA SER A 79 -6.31 -4.82 15.17
C SER A 79 -5.58 -4.53 13.86
N SER A 80 -5.31 -5.57 13.05
CA SER A 80 -4.67 -5.43 11.74
C SER A 80 -5.43 -4.48 10.80
N LYS A 81 -6.77 -4.50 10.80
CA LYS A 81 -7.58 -3.57 9.98
C LYS A 81 -7.44 -2.13 10.45
N VAL A 82 -7.38 -1.91 11.76
CA VAL A 82 -7.19 -0.58 12.36
C VAL A 82 -5.82 -0.05 11.98
N GLU A 83 -4.78 -0.86 12.17
CA GLU A 83 -3.40 -0.50 11.85
C GLU A 83 -3.21 -0.20 10.36
N VAL A 84 -3.77 -1.02 9.47
CA VAL A 84 -3.77 -0.76 8.03
C VAL A 84 -4.41 0.59 7.70
N MET A 85 -5.54 0.90 8.34
CA MET A 85 -6.26 2.12 8.08
C MET A 85 -5.46 3.35 8.54
N GLU A 86 -4.83 3.28 9.72
CA GLU A 86 -3.91 4.30 10.23
C GLU A 86 -2.71 4.48 9.31
N ALA A 87 -2.08 3.39 8.87
CA ALA A 87 -0.96 3.42 7.93
C ALA A 87 -1.35 4.06 6.59
N MET A 88 -2.55 3.75 6.08
CA MET A 88 -3.07 4.36 4.85
C MET A 88 -3.36 5.85 5.01
N ILE A 89 -3.81 6.31 6.19
CA ILE A 89 -4.00 7.73 6.50
C ILE A 89 -2.65 8.44 6.60
N ALA A 90 -1.70 7.87 7.33
CA ALA A 90 -0.35 8.40 7.47
C ALA A 90 0.37 8.50 6.12
N LEU A 91 0.22 7.48 5.26
CA LEU A 91 0.76 7.47 3.90
C LEU A 91 0.19 8.60 3.05
N LYS A 92 -1.14 8.81 3.12
CA LYS A 92 -1.80 9.91 2.40
C LYS A 92 -1.34 11.27 2.90
N ARG A 93 -1.29 11.45 4.22
CA ARG A 93 -0.82 12.68 4.86
C ARG A 93 0.61 13.01 4.42
N ARG A 94 1.54 12.05 4.56
CA ARG A 94 2.93 12.21 4.14
C ARG A 94 3.08 12.50 2.65
N ALA A 95 2.22 11.91 1.81
CA ALA A 95 2.23 12.17 0.37
C ALA A 95 2.02 13.66 0.06
N VAL A 96 1.21 14.38 0.83
CA VAL A 96 0.96 15.81 0.64
C VAL A 96 2.00 16.67 1.36
N GLU A 97 2.41 16.26 2.57
CA GLU A 97 3.35 17.03 3.40
C GLU A 97 4.80 16.99 2.89
N THR A 98 5.20 15.96 2.14
CA THR A 98 6.60 15.79 1.71
C THR A 98 6.73 15.64 0.19
N GLN A 99 7.87 16.09 -0.35
CA GLN A 99 8.26 15.92 -1.76
C GLN A 99 9.07 14.63 -2.00
N GLU A 100 9.05 13.69 -1.06
CA GLU A 100 9.82 12.44 -1.17
C GLU A 100 9.32 11.56 -2.32
N PRO A 101 10.18 10.71 -2.92
CA PRO A 101 9.73 9.77 -3.94
C PRO A 101 8.72 8.77 -3.37
N SER A 102 7.75 8.35 -4.19
CA SER A 102 6.66 7.46 -3.76
C SER A 102 7.16 6.12 -3.21
N SER A 103 8.30 5.61 -3.70
CA SER A 103 8.96 4.42 -3.17
C SER A 103 9.34 4.59 -1.70
N LYS A 104 9.98 5.71 -1.33
CA LYS A 104 10.40 5.99 0.04
C LYS A 104 9.21 6.07 0.99
N ILE A 105 8.14 6.77 0.59
CA ILE A 105 6.91 6.90 1.39
C ILE A 105 6.29 5.52 1.66
N VAL A 106 6.20 4.68 0.63
CA VAL A 106 5.64 3.32 0.75
C VAL A 106 6.52 2.45 1.64
N THR A 107 7.84 2.46 1.45
CA THR A 107 8.77 1.70 2.28
C THR A 107 8.67 2.10 3.75
N THR A 108 8.63 3.39 4.07
CA THR A 108 8.45 3.84 5.45
C THR A 108 7.10 3.40 6.01
N ALA A 109 6.02 3.46 5.23
CA ALA A 109 4.72 2.99 5.69
C ALA A 109 4.74 1.49 6.05
N LEU A 110 5.39 0.65 5.23
CA LEU A 110 5.56 -0.78 5.49
C LEU A 110 6.41 -1.06 6.74
N HIS A 111 7.45 -0.26 6.98
CA HIS A 111 8.28 -0.39 8.18
C HIS A 111 7.57 0.04 9.46
N CYS A 112 6.60 0.94 9.37
CA CYS A 112 5.80 1.39 10.51
C CYS A 112 4.59 0.50 10.79
N THR A 113 4.37 -0.56 9.99
CA THR A 113 3.28 -1.52 10.18
C THR A 113 3.79 -2.89 10.59
N SER A 114 3.05 -3.55 11.46
CA SER A 114 3.28 -4.93 11.86
C SER A 114 3.24 -5.88 10.67
N ALA A 115 3.91 -7.02 10.78
CA ALA A 115 3.94 -8.03 9.73
C ALA A 115 2.53 -8.54 9.38
N VAL A 116 1.65 -8.66 10.39
CA VAL A 116 0.27 -9.11 10.21
C VAL A 116 -0.54 -8.05 9.45
N ALA A 117 -0.47 -6.77 9.85
CA ALA A 117 -1.14 -5.69 9.14
C ALA A 117 -0.60 -5.52 7.71
N THR A 118 0.69 -5.72 7.50
CA THR A 118 1.32 -5.64 6.17
C THR A 118 0.71 -6.64 5.18
N ALA A 119 0.33 -7.83 5.63
CA ALA A 119 -0.36 -8.82 4.79
C ALA A 119 -1.74 -8.35 4.31
N HIS A 120 -2.37 -7.41 5.02
CA HIS A 120 -3.66 -6.82 4.64
C HIS A 120 -3.53 -5.53 3.83
N LEU A 121 -2.30 -5.02 3.62
CA LEU A 121 -2.07 -3.86 2.78
C LEU A 121 -2.22 -4.21 1.29
N PRO A 122 -2.63 -3.23 0.45
CA PRO A 122 -2.52 -3.36 -0.99
C PRO A 122 -1.08 -3.58 -1.44
N LEU A 123 -0.90 -4.17 -2.62
CA LEU A 123 0.41 -4.32 -3.26
C LEU A 123 1.17 -2.99 -3.34
N THR A 124 2.49 -3.07 -3.23
CA THR A 124 3.41 -1.91 -3.21
C THR A 124 3.20 -0.96 -4.39
N ASP A 125 3.03 -1.48 -5.60
CA ASP A 125 2.73 -0.67 -6.79
C ASP A 125 1.37 0.03 -6.72
N SER A 126 0.38 -0.62 -6.12
CA SER A 126 -0.93 0.00 -5.88
C SER A 126 -0.82 1.15 -4.87
N LEU A 127 0.02 1.00 -3.85
CA LEU A 127 0.31 2.06 -2.89
C LEU A 127 1.03 3.24 -3.56
N ARG A 128 2.06 2.98 -4.39
CA ARG A 128 2.75 4.04 -5.16
C ARG A 128 1.77 4.81 -6.06
N ARG A 129 0.90 4.11 -6.79
CA ARG A 129 -0.15 4.73 -7.61
C ARG A 129 -1.13 5.55 -6.77
N LYS A 130 -1.47 5.09 -5.54
CA LYS A 130 -2.30 5.88 -4.61
C LYS A 130 -1.58 7.16 -4.16
N VAL A 131 -0.29 7.09 -3.82
CA VAL A 131 0.52 8.28 -3.46
C VAL A 131 0.49 9.30 -4.58
N CYS A 132 0.82 8.90 -5.81
CA CYS A 132 0.83 9.80 -6.96
C CYS A 132 -0.56 10.42 -7.19
N ARG A 133 -1.62 9.61 -7.25
CA ARG A 133 -2.98 10.14 -7.43
C ARG A 133 -3.41 11.09 -6.33
N HIS A 134 -3.01 10.82 -5.09
CA HIS A 134 -3.38 11.68 -3.97
C HIS A 134 -2.67 13.03 -4.03
N ARG A 135 -1.38 13.05 -4.41
CA ARG A 135 -0.65 14.30 -4.68
C ARG A 135 -1.32 15.12 -5.76
N VAL A 136 -1.61 14.52 -6.91
CA VAL A 136 -2.28 15.23 -8.02
C VAL A 136 -3.63 15.80 -7.58
N ALA A 137 -4.40 15.03 -6.79
CA ALA A 137 -5.71 15.47 -6.33
C ALA A 137 -5.66 16.64 -5.32
N GLU A 138 -4.65 16.68 -4.44
CA GLU A 138 -4.58 17.68 -3.37
C GLU A 138 -3.70 18.90 -3.72
N LEU A 139 -2.59 18.68 -4.45
CA LEU A 139 -1.63 19.72 -4.81
C LEU A 139 -1.89 20.30 -6.21
N GLY A 140 -2.73 19.65 -7.04
CA GLY A 140 -2.96 20.05 -8.43
C GLY A 140 -1.76 19.82 -9.36
N GLU A 141 -0.59 19.55 -8.80
CA GLU A 141 0.61 19.16 -9.53
C GLU A 141 0.52 17.68 -9.91
N ALA A 142 0.17 17.42 -11.18
CA ALA A 142 0.86 16.37 -11.87
C ALA A 142 2.35 16.67 -11.70
N ALA A 143 3.06 15.87 -10.93
CA ALA A 143 4.51 15.79 -11.08
C ALA A 143 4.75 15.23 -12.50
N SER A 144 4.52 16.06 -13.52
CA SER A 144 5.24 15.95 -14.76
C SER A 144 6.68 16.17 -14.32
N PHE A 145 7.42 15.08 -14.21
CA PHE A 145 8.77 15.14 -14.71
C PHE A 145 8.60 15.47 -16.19
N ASP A 146 8.50 16.76 -16.49
CA ASP A 146 8.50 17.27 -17.84
C ASP A 146 9.89 16.92 -18.38
N ILE A 147 9.94 15.80 -19.11
CA ILE A 147 11.06 15.36 -19.93
C ILE A 147 11.46 16.39 -21.02
N PRO A 148 10.66 17.42 -21.45
CA PRO A 148 11.06 18.30 -22.55
C PRO A 148 12.38 19.06 -22.33
N THR A 149 12.86 19.24 -21.10
CA THR A 149 14.13 19.93 -20.82
C THR A 149 15.31 18.99 -20.58
N MET A 150 15.12 17.67 -20.68
CA MET A 150 16.23 16.72 -20.60
C MET A 150 17.08 16.83 -21.86
N VAL A 151 18.08 17.71 -21.83
CA VAL A 151 19.16 17.76 -22.83
C VAL A 151 19.90 16.44 -22.76
N ILE A 152 19.57 15.52 -23.67
CA ILE A 152 20.30 14.27 -23.86
C ILE A 152 21.75 14.65 -24.20
N PRO A 153 22.73 14.32 -23.33
CA PRO A 153 24.13 14.65 -23.60
C PRO A 153 24.56 14.10 -24.95
N HIS A 154 25.39 14.86 -25.68
CA HIS A 154 25.74 14.58 -27.08
C HIS A 154 26.23 13.14 -27.31
N ARG A 155 26.90 12.55 -26.31
CA ARG A 155 27.41 11.18 -26.34
C ARG A 155 26.35 10.08 -26.49
N PHE A 156 25.07 10.39 -26.31
CA PHE A 156 23.98 9.42 -26.40
C PHE A 156 23.13 9.58 -27.67
N LYS A 157 23.48 10.51 -28.57
CA LYS A 157 22.73 10.78 -29.81
C LYS A 157 23.09 9.86 -31.00
N PHE A 158 23.93 8.83 -30.80
CA PHE A 158 24.55 8.09 -31.91
C PHE A 158 23.65 7.07 -32.65
N TYR A 159 22.45 6.75 -32.16
CA TYR A 159 21.63 5.67 -32.74
C TYR A 159 20.59 6.11 -33.79
N GLN A 160 20.49 7.40 -34.12
CA GLN A 160 19.38 7.88 -34.97
C GLN A 160 19.61 7.72 -36.48
N GLN A 161 20.81 7.31 -36.92
CA GLN A 161 21.19 7.35 -38.34
C GLN A 161 21.05 6.02 -39.10
N ILE A 162 20.62 4.93 -38.45
CA ILE A 162 20.63 3.60 -39.11
C ILE A 162 19.40 3.38 -40.02
N ASN A 163 18.33 4.17 -39.91
CA ASN A 163 17.06 3.88 -40.61
C ASN A 163 16.74 4.78 -41.82
N SER A 164 17.66 5.63 -42.28
CA SER A 164 17.41 6.55 -43.42
C SER A 164 18.08 6.16 -44.73
N ALA A 165 18.81 5.04 -44.79
CA ALA A 165 19.55 4.61 -45.97
C ALA A 165 19.38 3.10 -46.23
N ALA A 166 18.15 2.65 -46.51
CA ALA A 166 17.91 1.35 -47.16
C ALA A 166 16.52 1.31 -47.81
N GLY A 167 16.29 2.20 -48.78
CA GLY A 167 15.50 1.80 -49.94
C GLY A 167 16.38 0.89 -50.80
N HIS A 168 15.82 -0.22 -51.27
CA HIS A 168 16.42 -1.30 -52.08
C HIS A 168 16.86 -2.56 -51.31
N GLY A 169 16.01 -3.59 -51.40
CA GLY A 169 16.40 -4.83 -52.06
C GLY A 169 17.22 -5.86 -51.28
N CYS A 170 16.54 -6.95 -50.97
CA CYS A 170 17.01 -8.33 -51.18
C CYS A 170 17.96 -8.98 -50.16
N SER A 171 17.55 -10.21 -49.81
CA SER A 171 18.35 -11.40 -49.48
C SER A 171 18.95 -11.60 -48.08
N SER A 172 18.33 -12.57 -47.40
CA SER A 172 18.93 -13.76 -46.78
C SER A 172 20.03 -13.62 -45.73
N LEU A 173 19.70 -14.10 -44.53
CA LEU A 173 20.43 -15.09 -43.73
C LEU A 173 21.96 -15.08 -43.83
N VAL A 174 22.65 -14.75 -42.73
CA VAL A 174 23.74 -15.61 -42.21
C VAL A 174 23.85 -15.44 -40.69
N THR A 175 23.55 -16.50 -39.94
CA THR A 175 24.07 -16.74 -38.58
C THR A 175 25.52 -17.23 -38.69
N PRO A 176 26.48 -16.76 -37.87
CA PRO A 176 27.71 -17.48 -37.68
C PRO A 176 27.64 -18.27 -36.37
N GLY A 177 27.39 -19.58 -36.51
CA GLY A 177 27.89 -20.58 -35.60
C GLY A 177 28.68 -21.59 -36.43
N HIS A 178 29.87 -21.98 -35.97
CA HIS A 178 30.44 -23.33 -35.98
C HIS A 178 31.94 -23.28 -35.68
N GLY A 179 32.41 -24.23 -34.86
CA GLY A 179 33.83 -24.57 -34.82
C GLY A 179 34.31 -25.31 -33.57
N ASP A 180 33.69 -26.43 -33.21
CA ASP A 180 34.21 -27.45 -32.27
C ASP A 180 35.57 -28.03 -32.71
N GLN A 181 36.39 -28.46 -31.74
CA GLN A 181 36.99 -29.81 -31.70
C GLN A 181 37.69 -30.12 -30.36
N HIS A 182 37.19 -31.18 -29.68
CA HIS A 182 37.91 -32.34 -29.07
C HIS A 182 38.99 -32.09 -27.98
N GLU A 183 39.18 -32.87 -26.89
CA GLU A 183 38.64 -34.13 -26.34
C GLU A 183 39.23 -34.32 -24.89
N GLU A 184 38.85 -35.43 -24.22
CA GLU A 184 39.51 -36.08 -23.05
C GLU A 184 39.00 -35.80 -21.61
N ALA A 185 37.97 -36.57 -21.25
CA ALA A 185 37.86 -37.53 -20.13
C ALA A 185 38.62 -37.32 -18.79
N GLY A 186 37.87 -37.44 -17.68
CA GLY A 186 38.43 -37.74 -16.36
C GLY A 186 37.44 -37.65 -15.18
N THR A 187 36.70 -38.73 -14.90
CA THR A 187 36.20 -39.07 -13.54
C THR A 187 36.77 -40.45 -13.19
N PRO A 188 36.63 -41.05 -11.98
CA PRO A 188 36.11 -40.58 -10.68
C PRO A 188 37.08 -40.93 -9.50
N THR A 189 36.76 -40.57 -8.24
CA THR A 189 36.72 -41.53 -7.09
C THR A 189 36.43 -40.90 -5.70
N LYS A 190 35.39 -41.47 -5.06
CA LYS A 190 35.28 -42.00 -3.67
C LYS A 190 35.92 -41.31 -2.46
N GLY A 191 35.13 -41.25 -1.37
CA GLY A 191 35.61 -41.29 0.02
C GLY A 191 34.71 -40.52 0.99
N GLN A 192 33.60 -41.11 1.45
CA GLN A 192 33.41 -41.66 2.80
C GLN A 192 32.94 -40.67 3.89
N ILE A 193 31.65 -40.80 4.24
CA ILE A 193 31.08 -41.02 5.60
C ILE A 193 31.98 -40.71 6.81
N ASN A 194 31.47 -39.89 7.75
CA ASN A 194 31.20 -40.37 9.10
C ASN A 194 30.15 -39.54 9.85
N SER A 195 29.16 -40.28 10.35
CA SER A 195 28.29 -39.98 11.48
C SER A 195 29.09 -40.09 12.78
N VAL A 196 28.84 -39.22 13.76
CA VAL A 196 29.05 -39.53 15.18
C VAL A 196 27.91 -38.92 16.00
N GLN A 197 27.26 -39.78 16.77
CA GLN A 197 26.26 -39.48 17.80
C GLN A 197 26.92 -39.13 19.16
N ALA A 198 26.18 -38.34 19.95
CA ALA A 198 25.88 -38.47 21.39
C ALA A 198 26.89 -38.11 22.52
N ALA A 199 26.26 -37.69 23.64
CA ALA A 199 26.71 -37.37 25.00
C ALA A 199 27.39 -35.98 25.16
N VAL A 200 26.90 -35.06 26.01
CA VAL A 200 26.43 -35.17 27.40
C VAL A 200 25.15 -34.36 27.63
#